data_AF-A0A2D5VFP8-F1
#
_entry.id   AF-A0A2D5VFP8-F1
#
_cell.length_a   1.000
_cell.length_b   1.000
_cell.length_c   1.000
_cell.angle_alpha   90.00
_cell.angle_beta   90.00
_cell.angle_gamma   90.00
#
_symmetry.space_group_name_H-M   'P 1'
#
loop_
_entity.id
_entity.type
_entity.pdbx_description
1 polymer ?
#
loop_
_entity_poly.entity_id
_entity_poly.type
_entity_poly.pdbx_seq_one_letter_code
_entity_poly.pdbx_strand_id
1 'polypeptide(L)'
;MCESSINVRLPWSVKSSTDFLRAEASTNQVTVQGGGLVLANSTEGHWISSWHHWPSTVDSAELCIETEIDLFDNQQIRTVVQGAMKPYTDADGTQHTWYGRCMIAIVDENRWIMAIRSGVSHISWGNRDTIHLLTSINEGRAWGKLNRWFDGTPIDGMPYEDGHTHSEPGLYRMPNGDVILQFWRTDYSSGTKQLRSTDNGKT
;
A
#
# COMPACT_ATOMS: atom_id res chain seq x y z
N MET A 1 -8.31 -25.85 -63.06
CA MET A 1 -7.33 -25.22 -62.15
C MET A 1 -8.02 -25.07 -60.81
N CYS A 2 -7.72 -25.95 -59.84
CA CYS A 2 -8.20 -25.81 -58.47
C CYS A 2 -7.16 -25.00 -57.71
N GLU A 3 -7.51 -23.78 -57.33
CA GLU A 3 -6.74 -23.03 -56.32
C GLU A 3 -7.00 -23.70 -54.96
N SER A 4 -6.03 -24.49 -54.50
CA SER A 4 -5.98 -24.92 -53.10
C SER A 4 -5.54 -23.73 -52.26
N SER A 5 -6.48 -22.99 -51.70
CA SER A 5 -6.21 -22.03 -50.63
C SER A 5 -5.79 -22.81 -49.38
N ILE A 6 -4.48 -22.90 -49.15
CA ILE A 6 -3.94 -23.38 -47.88
C ILE A 6 -4.33 -22.34 -46.83
N ASN A 7 -5.39 -22.62 -46.08
CA ASN A 7 -5.76 -21.89 -44.89
C ASN A 7 -4.73 -22.23 -43.80
N VAL A 8 -3.62 -21.50 -43.76
CA VAL A 8 -2.71 -21.53 -42.61
C VAL A 8 -3.46 -20.91 -41.43
N ARG A 9 -4.07 -21.74 -40.59
CA ARG A 9 -4.63 -21.28 -39.32
C ARG A 9 -3.46 -20.98 -38.38
N LEU A 10 -3.17 -19.69 -38.24
CA LEU A 10 -2.22 -19.21 -37.24
C LEU A 10 -2.68 -19.66 -35.83
N PRO A 11 -1.76 -19.99 -34.91
CA PRO A 11 -2.09 -20.25 -33.52
C PRO A 11 -2.93 -19.11 -32.95
N TRP A 12 -4.01 -19.43 -32.25
CA TRP A 12 -4.80 -18.39 -31.59
C TRP A 12 -4.03 -17.85 -30.40
N SER A 13 -3.79 -16.55 -30.40
CA SER A 13 -3.23 -15.81 -29.27
C SER A 13 -4.34 -14.94 -28.68
N VAL A 14 -4.54 -15.00 -27.37
CA VAL A 14 -5.39 -14.04 -26.67
C VAL A 14 -4.67 -12.69 -26.69
N LYS A 15 -5.14 -11.74 -27.51
CA LYS A 15 -4.51 -10.42 -27.67
C LYS A 15 -5.27 -9.29 -26.98
N SER A 16 -6.48 -9.57 -26.50
CA SER A 16 -7.36 -8.58 -25.90
C SER A 16 -8.21 -9.18 -24.78
N SER A 17 -8.68 -8.33 -23.88
CA SER A 17 -9.66 -8.71 -22.85
C SER A 17 -10.91 -9.33 -23.46
N THR A 18 -11.38 -8.83 -24.61
CA THR A 18 -12.54 -9.37 -25.32
C THR A 18 -12.35 -10.82 -25.78
N ASP A 19 -11.13 -11.21 -26.19
CA ASP A 19 -10.83 -12.59 -26.61
C ASP A 19 -10.82 -13.55 -25.42
N PHE A 20 -10.32 -13.08 -24.26
CA PHE A 20 -10.35 -13.81 -23.00
C PHE A 20 -11.80 -14.06 -22.52
N LEU A 21 -12.68 -13.06 -22.65
CA LEU A 21 -14.08 -13.16 -22.23
C LEU A 21 -14.94 -14.12 -23.07
N ARG A 22 -14.56 -14.38 -24.33
CA ARG A 22 -15.28 -15.32 -25.19
C ARG A 22 -14.95 -16.78 -24.90
N ALA A 23 -13.91 -17.02 -24.12
CA ALA A 23 -13.45 -18.34 -23.74
C ALA A 23 -14.05 -18.79 -22.38
N GLU A 24 -15.29 -18.43 -22.02
CA GLU A 24 -15.92 -18.83 -20.75
C GLU A 24 -16.64 -20.19 -20.89
N ALA A 25 -16.35 -21.16 -20.01
CA ALA A 25 -17.08 -22.43 -19.91
C ALA A 25 -18.13 -22.39 -18.80
N SER A 26 -17.75 -21.87 -17.64
CA SER A 26 -18.62 -21.79 -16.48
C SER A 26 -18.10 -20.80 -15.44
N THR A 27 -19.02 -20.26 -14.67
CA THR A 27 -18.78 -19.39 -13.53
C THR A 27 -19.52 -19.87 -12.30
N ASN A 28 -18.92 -19.65 -11.13
CA ASN A 28 -19.56 -19.79 -9.82
C ASN A 28 -19.06 -18.66 -8.92
N GLN A 29 -19.96 -17.83 -8.40
CA GLN A 29 -19.63 -16.67 -7.58
C GLN A 29 -18.68 -15.65 -8.25
N VAL A 30 -18.59 -15.66 -9.58
CA VAL A 30 -17.82 -14.72 -10.40
C VAL A 30 -18.72 -14.19 -11.52
N THR A 31 -18.61 -12.90 -11.83
CA THR A 31 -19.25 -12.23 -12.97
C THR A 31 -18.21 -11.55 -13.84
N VAL A 32 -18.50 -11.40 -15.12
CA VAL A 32 -17.68 -10.62 -16.05
C VAL A 32 -18.18 -9.18 -16.06
N GLN A 33 -17.32 -8.22 -15.71
CA GLN A 33 -17.63 -6.79 -15.77
C GLN A 33 -16.43 -5.99 -16.28
N GLY A 34 -16.66 -5.03 -17.19
CA GLY A 34 -15.64 -4.07 -17.62
C GLY A 34 -14.38 -4.66 -18.29
N GLY A 35 -14.44 -5.89 -18.80
CA GLY A 35 -13.26 -6.56 -19.37
C GLY A 35 -12.50 -7.46 -18.39
N GLY A 36 -12.98 -7.62 -17.15
CA GLY A 36 -12.36 -8.45 -16.11
C GLY A 36 -13.35 -9.35 -15.37
N LEU A 37 -12.82 -10.13 -14.42
CA LEU A 37 -13.58 -11.01 -13.53
C LEU A 37 -13.81 -10.32 -12.18
N VAL A 38 -15.05 -10.36 -11.69
CA VAL A 38 -15.47 -9.71 -10.43
C VAL A 38 -16.25 -10.72 -9.59
N LEU A 39 -15.97 -10.81 -8.29
CA LEU A 39 -16.70 -11.69 -7.38
C LEU A 39 -18.17 -11.26 -7.24
N ALA A 40 -19.08 -12.22 -7.34
CA ALA A 40 -20.52 -12.00 -7.30
C ALA A 40 -21.04 -11.94 -5.85
N ASN A 41 -20.68 -10.89 -5.10
CA ASN A 41 -20.99 -10.76 -3.66
C ASN A 41 -20.51 -11.94 -2.81
N SER A 42 -19.37 -12.53 -3.16
CA SER A 42 -18.75 -13.67 -2.46
C SER A 42 -17.30 -13.34 -2.10
N THR A 43 -16.74 -14.06 -1.12
CA THR A 43 -15.32 -13.99 -0.75
C THR A 43 -14.42 -14.91 -1.59
N GLU A 44 -15.03 -15.84 -2.33
CA GLU A 44 -14.35 -16.77 -3.23
C GLU A 44 -15.21 -17.07 -4.45
N GLY A 45 -14.59 -17.48 -5.55
CA GLY A 45 -15.31 -17.83 -6.76
C GLY A 45 -14.48 -18.68 -7.70
N HIS A 46 -15.16 -19.43 -8.55
CA HIS A 46 -14.55 -20.28 -9.57
C HIS A 46 -14.94 -19.77 -10.96
N TRP A 47 -13.93 -19.57 -11.79
CA TRP A 47 -14.11 -19.32 -13.22
C TRP A 47 -13.37 -20.40 -13.99
N ILE A 48 -14.04 -21.00 -14.96
CA ILE A 48 -13.46 -22.03 -15.84
C ILE A 48 -13.58 -21.52 -17.27
N SER A 49 -12.45 -21.50 -17.98
CA SER A 49 -12.40 -21.17 -19.39
C SER A 49 -12.86 -22.34 -20.27
N SER A 50 -13.69 -22.08 -21.28
CA SER A 50 -13.90 -22.96 -22.43
C SER A 50 -12.86 -22.64 -23.48
N TRP A 51 -11.85 -23.50 -23.60
CA TRP A 51 -11.01 -23.52 -24.78
C TRP A 51 -11.77 -24.27 -25.87
N HIS A 52 -11.83 -23.71 -27.08
CA HIS A 52 -12.41 -24.44 -28.21
C HIS A 52 -11.65 -25.76 -28.42
N HIS A 53 -12.39 -26.82 -28.73
CA HIS A 53 -11.85 -28.11 -29.11
C HIS A 53 -10.82 -27.91 -30.23
N TRP A 54 -9.59 -28.37 -29.99
CA TRP A 54 -8.55 -28.31 -30.99
C TRP A 54 -8.96 -29.29 -32.10
N PRO A 55 -9.07 -28.84 -33.37
CA PRO A 55 -9.57 -29.70 -34.44
C PRO A 55 -8.62 -30.87 -34.77
N SER A 56 -7.42 -30.87 -34.17
CA SER A 56 -6.40 -31.91 -34.28
C SER A 56 -5.49 -31.88 -33.05
N THR A 57 -4.71 -32.95 -32.84
CA THR A 57 -3.64 -33.00 -31.85
C THR A 57 -2.64 -31.89 -32.09
N VAL A 58 -2.10 -31.33 -31.01
CA VAL A 58 -1.01 -30.36 -31.03
C VAL A 58 0.14 -30.80 -30.17
N ASP A 59 1.35 -30.43 -30.57
CA ASP A 59 2.57 -30.87 -29.92
C ASP A 59 2.84 -30.09 -28.62
N SER A 60 2.42 -28.82 -28.54
CA SER A 60 2.49 -28.02 -27.32
C SER A 60 1.57 -26.79 -27.38
N ALA A 61 1.11 -26.33 -26.21
CA ALA A 61 0.40 -25.07 -26.02
C ALA A 61 1.08 -24.29 -24.88
N GLU A 62 1.31 -22.99 -25.08
CA GLU A 62 1.81 -22.10 -24.03
C GLU A 62 0.73 -21.08 -23.67
N LEU A 63 0.41 -21.00 -22.38
CA LEU A 63 -0.56 -20.07 -21.82
C LEU A 63 0.18 -19.19 -20.81
N CYS A 64 0.48 -17.96 -21.19
CA CYS A 64 1.07 -16.96 -20.30
C CYS A 64 -0.06 -16.05 -19.79
N ILE A 65 -0.37 -16.15 -18.50
CA ILE A 65 -1.29 -15.25 -17.82
C ILE A 65 -0.46 -14.43 -16.84
N GLU A 66 -0.04 -13.24 -17.27
CA GLU A 66 0.52 -12.23 -16.38
C GLU A 66 -0.62 -11.29 -15.97
N THR A 67 -1.00 -11.36 -14.68
CA THR A 67 -1.94 -10.40 -14.10
C THR A 67 -1.55 -10.15 -12.65
N GLU A 68 -1.38 -8.88 -12.28
CA GLU A 68 -1.40 -8.46 -10.89
C GLU A 68 -2.85 -8.50 -10.43
N ILE A 69 -3.19 -9.49 -9.62
CA ILE A 69 -4.45 -9.52 -8.92
C ILE A 69 -4.27 -8.65 -7.66
N ASP A 70 -4.45 -7.34 -7.81
CA ASP A 70 -4.59 -6.45 -6.65
C ASP A 70 -6.01 -6.58 -6.09
N LEU A 71 -6.27 -7.69 -5.39
CA LEU A 71 -7.45 -7.80 -4.56
C LEU A 71 -7.24 -6.92 -3.33
N PHE A 72 -7.76 -5.69 -3.40
CA PHE A 72 -8.24 -4.99 -2.21
C PHE A 72 -9.43 -5.72 -1.55
N ASP A 73 -9.90 -6.85 -2.11
CA ASP A 73 -11.03 -7.63 -1.63
C ASP A 73 -10.59 -8.67 -0.58
N ASN A 74 -10.26 -8.15 0.59
CA ASN A 74 -10.37 -8.79 1.91
C ASN A 74 -9.72 -7.84 2.92
N GLN A 75 -10.11 -6.56 2.90
CA GLN A 75 -9.78 -5.65 3.99
C GLN A 75 -10.47 -6.17 5.25
N GLN A 76 -9.81 -7.06 6.00
CA GLN A 76 -9.92 -6.91 7.43
C GLN A 76 -9.34 -5.54 7.73
N ILE A 77 -10.22 -4.56 7.98
CA ILE A 77 -9.84 -3.30 8.61
C ILE A 77 -9.27 -3.69 9.96
N ARG A 78 -7.97 -3.94 9.99
CA ARG A 78 -7.21 -4.17 11.21
C ARG A 78 -6.79 -2.81 11.66
N THR A 79 -7.39 -2.39 12.76
CA THR A 79 -6.93 -1.26 13.52
C THR A 79 -5.51 -1.55 14.03
N VAL A 80 -4.49 -1.13 13.29
CA VAL A 80 -3.08 -1.33 13.68
C VAL A 80 -2.72 -0.49 14.91
N VAL A 81 -3.39 0.66 15.03
CA VAL A 81 -3.38 1.51 16.21
C VAL A 81 -4.81 1.89 16.52
N GLN A 82 -5.36 1.37 17.63
CA GLN A 82 -6.69 1.76 18.08
C GLN A 82 -6.57 3.13 18.71
N GLY A 83 -7.21 4.15 18.13
CA GLY A 83 -7.21 5.50 18.70
C GLY A 83 -7.75 5.59 20.13
N ALA A 84 -8.45 4.54 20.60
CA ALA A 84 -8.88 4.38 21.98
C ALA A 84 -7.83 3.71 22.91
N MET A 85 -6.81 3.04 22.36
CA MET A 85 -5.61 2.72 23.14
C MET A 85 -4.83 4.01 23.31
N LYS A 86 -4.73 4.48 24.55
CA LYS A 86 -4.00 5.69 24.91
C LYS A 86 -2.49 5.45 24.65
N PRO A 87 -1.93 5.89 23.52
CA PRO A 87 -0.97 5.04 22.81
C PRO A 87 0.50 5.44 23.03
N TYR A 88 0.71 6.56 23.70
CA TYR A 88 2.04 7.07 24.01
C TYR A 88 1.99 7.86 25.32
N THR A 89 3.02 7.68 26.13
CA THR A 89 3.28 8.51 27.30
C THR A 89 4.65 9.10 27.08
N ASP A 90 4.74 10.43 27.10
CA ASP A 90 6.00 11.12 26.89
C ASP A 90 6.98 10.87 28.05
N ALA A 91 8.19 11.42 27.92
CA ALA A 91 9.25 11.27 28.93
C ALA A 91 8.86 11.83 30.30
N ASP A 92 7.89 12.76 30.37
CA ASP A 92 7.43 13.39 31.60
C ASP A 92 6.24 12.64 32.23
N GLY A 93 5.80 11.54 31.63
CA GLY A 93 4.65 10.77 32.11
C GLY A 93 3.30 11.29 31.59
N THR A 94 3.30 12.25 30.68
CA THR A 94 2.06 12.82 30.13
C THR A 94 1.49 11.89 29.07
N GLN A 95 0.23 11.52 29.26
CA GLN A 95 -0.46 10.62 28.34
C GLN A 95 -0.96 11.37 27.12
N HIS A 96 -0.54 10.92 25.94
CA HIS A 96 -1.12 11.35 24.68
C HIS A 96 -2.42 10.57 24.46
N THR A 97 -3.47 11.25 24.03
CA THR A 97 -4.80 10.65 23.82
C THR A 97 -5.29 10.76 22.38
N TRP A 98 -4.44 11.31 21.50
CA TRP A 98 -4.81 11.62 20.14
C TRP A 98 -3.64 11.39 19.17
N TYR A 99 -3.96 10.83 18.00
CA TYR A 99 -3.09 10.83 16.84
C TYR A 99 -3.70 11.70 15.75
N GLY A 100 -2.85 12.52 15.13
CA GLY A 100 -3.22 13.39 14.03
C GLY A 100 -3.19 12.75 12.68
N ARG A 101 -3.40 13.58 11.65
CA ARG A 101 -3.30 13.13 10.26
C ARG A 101 -1.91 12.57 10.01
N CYS A 102 -1.87 11.55 9.18
CA CYS A 102 -0.65 10.88 8.77
C CYS A 102 -0.23 11.32 7.37
N MET A 103 1.06 11.17 7.08
CA MET A 103 1.60 11.25 5.72
C MET A 103 2.42 10.00 5.44
N ILE A 104 2.37 9.52 4.20
CA ILE A 104 3.07 8.32 3.76
C ILE A 104 4.07 8.68 2.68
N ALA A 105 5.27 8.09 2.75
CA ALA A 105 6.24 8.06 1.66
C ALA A 105 6.52 6.62 1.25
N ILE A 106 6.56 6.40 -0.06
CA ILE A 106 6.94 5.13 -0.68
C ILE A 106 8.46 5.14 -0.83
N VAL A 107 9.14 4.20 -0.17
CA VAL A 107 10.61 4.07 -0.23
C VAL A 107 11.01 3.21 -1.42
N ASP A 108 10.27 2.13 -1.68
CA ASP A 108 10.30 1.32 -2.88
C ASP A 108 8.96 0.57 -3.07
N GLU A 109 8.91 -0.32 -4.06
CA GLU A 109 7.73 -1.12 -4.45
C GLU A 109 6.94 -1.68 -3.27
N ASN A 110 7.63 -2.19 -2.23
CA ASN A 110 6.98 -2.91 -1.13
C ASN A 110 7.06 -2.17 0.20
N ARG A 111 8.03 -1.26 0.35
CA ARG A 111 8.38 -0.64 1.64
C ARG A 111 7.89 0.80 1.74
N TRP A 112 6.97 1.04 2.68
CA TRP A 112 6.37 2.35 2.91
C TRP A 112 6.66 2.83 4.33
N ILE A 113 6.76 4.15 4.50
CA ILE A 113 6.93 4.80 5.80
C ILE A 113 5.76 5.77 6.02
N MET A 114 5.18 5.73 7.21
CA MET A 114 4.15 6.67 7.66
C MET A 114 4.69 7.53 8.80
N ALA A 115 4.50 8.84 8.71
CA ALA A 115 4.70 9.76 9.82
C ALA A 115 3.35 10.13 10.44
N ILE A 116 3.28 10.09 11.77
CA ILE A 116 2.10 10.51 12.55
C ILE A 116 2.50 11.42 13.70
N ARG A 117 1.66 12.41 13.98
CA ARG A 117 1.75 13.23 15.20
C ARG A 117 0.93 12.58 16.30
N SER A 118 1.47 12.48 17.50
CA SER A 118 0.72 12.24 18.72
C SER A 118 0.69 13.49 19.58
N GLY A 119 -0.42 13.69 20.30
CA GLY A 119 -0.56 14.83 21.22
C GLY A 119 -1.49 14.51 22.39
N VAL A 120 -1.42 15.37 23.42
CA VAL A 120 -2.27 15.26 24.61
C VAL A 120 -3.76 15.40 24.29
N SER A 121 -4.11 16.18 23.25
CA SER A 121 -5.43 16.21 22.63
C SER A 121 -5.35 16.86 21.23
N HIS A 122 -6.46 16.84 20.49
CA HIS A 122 -6.54 17.40 19.13
C HIS A 122 -6.18 18.90 19.02
N ILE A 123 -6.55 19.71 20.03
CA ILE A 123 -6.53 21.19 19.93
C ILE A 123 -5.63 21.87 20.97
N SER A 124 -4.82 21.12 21.71
CA SER A 124 -4.04 21.72 22.79
C SER A 124 -2.78 22.40 22.25
N TRP A 125 -2.75 23.72 22.36
CA TRP A 125 -1.61 24.55 21.96
C TRP A 125 -0.68 24.76 23.17
N GLY A 126 0.63 24.63 22.98
CA GLY A 126 1.64 24.83 24.03
C GLY A 126 2.00 23.58 24.83
N ASN A 127 1.47 22.42 24.45
CA ASN A 127 1.86 21.13 25.02
C ASN A 127 2.87 20.40 24.11
N ARG A 128 3.59 19.43 24.68
CA ARG A 128 4.54 18.59 23.95
C ARG A 128 3.79 17.65 23.03
N ASP A 129 4.10 17.73 21.74
CA ASP A 129 3.70 16.72 20.78
C ASP A 129 4.88 15.84 20.42
N THR A 130 4.58 14.72 19.79
CA THR A 130 5.61 13.77 19.40
C THR A 130 5.34 13.26 18.01
N ILE A 131 6.38 13.28 17.16
CA ILE A 131 6.31 12.68 15.84
C ILE A 131 6.82 11.25 15.91
N HIS A 132 6.04 10.34 15.33
CA HIS A 132 6.36 8.93 15.24
C HIS A 132 6.45 8.49 13.80
N LEU A 133 7.24 7.43 13.58
CA LEU A 133 7.29 6.73 12.31
C LEU A 133 6.76 5.30 12.45
N LEU A 134 6.09 4.81 11.40
CA LEU A 134 5.71 3.42 11.23
C LEU A 134 6.19 2.93 9.87
N THR A 135 6.61 1.68 9.81
CA THR A 135 7.07 1.05 8.57
C THR A 135 6.13 -0.06 8.13
N SER A 136 5.90 -0.18 6.83
CA SER A 136 5.20 -1.29 6.21
C SER A 136 6.10 -1.98 5.19
N ILE A 137 6.10 -3.31 5.16
CA ILE A 137 6.84 -4.14 4.19
C ILE A 137 5.93 -4.74 3.11
N ASN A 138 4.66 -4.31 3.08
CA ASN A 138 3.62 -4.86 2.24
C ASN A 138 2.61 -3.76 1.85
N GLU A 139 3.12 -2.64 1.36
CA GLU A 139 2.31 -1.60 0.70
C GLU A 139 1.21 -1.01 1.60
N GLY A 140 1.48 -0.92 2.90
CA GLY A 140 0.53 -0.42 3.89
C GLY A 140 -0.55 -1.42 4.32
N ARG A 141 -0.53 -2.68 3.84
CA ARG A 141 -1.48 -3.74 4.27
C ARG A 141 -1.29 -4.08 5.75
N ALA A 142 -0.07 -4.02 6.26
CA ALA A 142 0.26 -4.10 7.68
C ALA A 142 1.32 -3.06 8.06
N TRP A 143 1.26 -2.58 9.31
CA TRP A 143 2.22 -1.62 9.86
C TRP A 143 2.94 -2.20 11.07
N GLY A 144 4.23 -1.90 11.19
CA GLY A 144 5.06 -2.24 12.32
C GLY A 144 4.72 -1.44 13.58
N LYS A 145 5.47 -1.71 14.65
CA LYS A 145 5.38 -0.93 15.89
C LYS A 145 5.93 0.49 15.66
N LEU A 146 5.46 1.45 16.48
CA LEU A 146 5.98 2.81 16.48
C LEU A 146 7.50 2.84 16.62
N ASN A 147 8.15 3.65 15.79
CA ASN A 147 9.57 3.97 15.83
C ASN A 147 10.47 2.74 15.68
N ARG A 148 9.97 1.72 14.96
CA ARG A 148 10.74 0.54 14.58
C ARG A 148 10.92 0.51 13.07
N TRP A 149 12.13 0.16 12.66
CA TRP A 149 12.49 -0.01 11.27
C TRP A 149 11.90 -1.31 10.70
N PHE A 150 12.04 -1.53 9.38
CA PHE A 150 11.50 -2.70 8.70
C PHE A 150 11.97 -4.05 9.30
N ASP A 151 13.15 -4.07 9.91
CA ASP A 151 13.74 -5.24 10.60
C ASP A 151 13.40 -5.32 12.10
N GLY A 152 12.59 -4.38 12.61
CA GLY A 152 12.20 -4.28 14.02
C GLY A 152 13.20 -3.55 14.92
N THR A 153 14.36 -3.13 14.41
CA THR A 153 15.31 -2.30 15.17
C THR A 153 14.73 -0.91 15.46
N PRO A 154 15.14 -0.21 16.54
CA PRO A 154 14.74 1.18 16.74
C PRO A 154 15.19 2.07 15.56
N ILE A 155 14.37 3.05 15.20
CA ILE A 155 14.77 4.15 14.30
C ILE A 155 15.49 5.20 15.15
N ASP A 156 16.67 5.63 14.71
CA ASP A 156 17.43 6.63 15.46
C ASP A 156 16.73 8.00 15.43
N GLY A 157 16.81 8.73 16.54
CA GLY A 157 16.10 10.01 16.68
C GLY A 157 14.57 9.92 16.77
N MET A 158 13.99 8.71 16.87
CA MET A 158 12.54 8.50 17.00
C MET A 158 12.15 7.82 18.33
N PRO A 159 11.04 8.20 18.97
CA PRO A 159 10.14 9.30 18.59
C PRO A 159 10.84 10.66 18.64
N TYR A 160 10.43 11.56 17.75
CA TYR A 160 10.94 12.91 17.75
C TYR A 160 10.09 13.80 18.66
N GLU A 161 10.73 14.41 19.65
CA GLU A 161 10.15 15.30 20.66
C GLU A 161 11.21 16.38 20.98
N ASP A 162 10.81 17.63 21.10
CA ASP A 162 11.75 18.73 21.35
C ASP A 162 11.22 19.83 22.28
N GLY A 163 10.21 19.51 23.08
CA GLY A 163 9.54 20.41 24.01
C GLY A 163 8.43 21.26 23.39
N HIS A 164 8.10 21.09 22.11
CA HIS A 164 7.17 21.96 21.40
C HIS A 164 5.95 21.22 20.83
N THR A 165 4.90 22.00 20.56
CA THR A 165 3.74 21.56 19.78
C THR A 165 4.13 21.51 18.30
N HIS A 166 3.82 20.41 17.63
CA HIS A 166 4.09 20.21 16.21
C HIS A 166 2.79 20.23 15.42
N SER A 167 2.82 20.69 14.18
CA SER A 167 1.71 20.48 13.24
C SER A 167 1.71 19.04 12.72
N GLU A 168 0.80 18.75 11.80
CA GLU A 168 0.88 17.49 11.06
C GLU A 168 2.20 17.38 10.29
N PRO A 169 2.82 16.18 10.28
CA PRO A 169 4.07 15.95 9.58
C PRO A 169 3.83 15.93 8.06
N GLY A 170 4.78 16.44 7.29
CA GLY A 170 4.98 16.17 5.87
C GLY A 170 6.12 15.19 5.70
N LEU A 171 5.92 14.10 4.95
CA LEU A 171 6.93 13.09 4.70
C LEU A 171 7.12 12.91 3.19
N TYR A 172 8.35 13.04 2.72
CA TYR A 172 8.66 13.11 1.30
C TYR A 172 9.84 12.22 0.95
N ARG A 173 9.70 11.42 -0.11
CA ARG A 173 10.81 10.76 -0.78
C ARG A 173 11.31 11.68 -1.89
N MET A 174 12.56 12.11 -1.80
CA MET A 174 13.18 12.99 -2.79
C MET A 174 13.74 12.18 -3.97
N PRO A 175 13.86 12.78 -5.17
CA PRO A 175 14.40 12.10 -6.35
C PRO A 175 15.82 11.56 -6.19
N ASN A 176 16.62 12.15 -5.29
CA ASN A 176 17.96 11.70 -4.97
C ASN A 176 18.00 10.51 -3.98
N GLY A 177 16.85 10.00 -3.55
CA GLY A 177 16.75 8.90 -2.60
C GLY A 177 16.69 9.34 -1.13
N ASP A 178 16.77 10.63 -0.82
CA ASP A 178 16.63 11.10 0.56
C ASP A 178 15.17 11.01 1.03
N VAL A 179 15.00 10.88 2.34
CA VAL A 179 13.69 11.04 2.99
C VAL A 179 13.71 12.31 3.83
N ILE A 180 12.77 13.21 3.57
CA ILE A 180 12.59 14.46 4.32
C ILE A 180 11.34 14.35 5.17
N LEU A 181 11.50 14.54 6.47
CA LEU A 181 10.40 14.70 7.42
C LEU A 181 10.33 16.16 7.84
N GLN A 182 9.26 16.84 7.45
CA GLN A 182 8.98 18.22 7.80
C GLN A 182 7.83 18.30 8.79
N PHE A 183 7.87 19.23 9.72
CA PHE A 183 6.70 19.58 10.53
C PHE A 183 6.75 21.06 10.84
N TRP A 184 5.60 21.70 10.71
CA TRP A 184 5.43 23.11 11.05
C TRP A 184 5.34 23.22 12.57
N ARG A 185 5.71 24.38 13.07
CA ARG A 185 5.46 24.71 14.47
C ARG A 185 4.32 25.69 14.57
N THR A 186 3.61 25.58 15.67
CA THR A 186 2.41 26.38 15.90
C THR A 186 2.76 27.78 16.41
N ASP A 187 3.98 27.98 16.92
CA ASP A 187 4.52 29.28 17.28
C ASP A 187 5.41 29.86 16.17
N TYR A 188 5.17 31.12 15.82
CA TYR A 188 5.93 31.84 14.80
C TYR A 188 7.41 32.04 15.18
N SER A 189 7.75 31.96 16.47
CA SER A 189 9.10 32.17 16.99
C SER A 189 10.07 31.03 16.71
N SER A 190 9.59 29.81 16.50
CA SER A 190 10.46 28.64 16.45
C SER A 190 10.49 27.90 15.10
N GLY A 191 9.63 28.32 14.17
CA GLY A 191 9.74 28.04 12.74
C GLY A 191 9.52 26.57 12.35
N THR A 192 9.48 26.31 11.04
CA THR A 192 9.38 24.95 10.51
C THR A 192 10.66 24.18 10.77
N LYS A 193 10.53 22.91 11.16
CA LYS A 193 11.67 22.00 11.28
C LYS A 193 11.63 20.93 10.20
N GLN A 194 12.82 20.55 9.72
CA GLN A 194 13.03 19.49 8.75
C GLN A 194 14.12 18.56 9.25
N LEU A 195 13.87 17.27 9.19
CA LEU A 195 14.84 16.20 9.37
C LEU A 195 15.10 15.58 8.00
N ARG A 196 16.34 15.19 7.76
CA ARG A 196 16.79 14.56 6.52
C ARG A 196 17.44 13.24 6.85
N SER A 197 16.99 12.21 6.16
CA SER A 197 17.61 10.91 6.14
C SER A 197 18.18 10.62 4.77
N THR A 198 19.39 10.05 4.74
CA THR A 198 20.07 9.59 3.53
C THR A 198 20.14 8.05 3.46
N ASP A 199 19.48 7.35 4.39
CA ASP A 199 19.48 5.88 4.51
C ASP A 199 18.07 5.29 4.45
N ASN A 200 17.17 6.01 3.77
CA ASN A 200 15.74 5.74 3.63
C ASN A 200 14.88 6.03 4.87
N GLY A 201 15.42 6.60 5.94
CA GLY A 201 14.66 6.96 7.15
C GLY A 201 15.01 6.11 8.37
N LYS A 202 16.10 5.35 8.33
CA LYS A 202 16.58 4.57 9.48
C LYS A 202 17.31 5.48 10.48
N THR A 203 18.00 6.50 9.98
CA THR A 203 18.65 7.57 10.75
C THR A 203 18.30 8.96 10.20
#